data_AF-A0A9P7F3T6-F1
#
_entry.id   AF-A0A9P7F3T6-F1
#
_cell.length_a   1.000
_cell.length_b   1.000
_cell.length_c   1.000
_cell.angle_alpha   90.00
_cell.angle_beta   90.00
_cell.angle_gamma   90.00
#
_symmetry.space_group_name_H-M   'P 1'
#
loop_
_entity.id
_entity.type
_entity.pdbx_description
1 polymer ?
#
loop_
_entity_poly.entity_id
_entity_poly.type
_entity_poly.pdbx_seq_one_letter_code
_entity_poly.pdbx_strand_id
1 'polypeptide(L)' 'MGRCSGAEARGICTEAGMYALREWRQHVTQEDFEFAIAKVLKKNQESYTLVNKLFS' A
#
# COMPACT_ATOMS: atom_id res chain seq x y z
N MET A 1 13.67 5.83 -6.99
CA MET A 1 12.28 5.87 -6.47
C MET A 1 11.37 5.23 -7.50
N GLY A 2 10.64 4.18 -7.12
CA GLY A 2 9.72 3.48 -8.03
C GLY A 2 8.57 4.41 -8.48
N ARG A 3 8.08 4.20 -9.70
CA ARG A 3 6.88 4.89 -10.20
C ARG A 3 5.71 4.48 -9.31
N CYS A 4 5.18 5.41 -8.53
CA CYS A 4 3.93 5.26 -7.79
C CYS A 4 2.82 5.93 -8.59
N SER A 5 1.75 5.20 -8.89
CA SER A 5 0.56 5.69 -9.55
C SER A 5 -0.39 6.37 -8.56
N GLY A 6 -1.31 7.20 -9.07
CA GLY A 6 -2.34 7.81 -8.22
C GLY A 6 -3.25 6.78 -7.52
N ALA A 7 -3.45 5.61 -8.13
CA ALA A 7 -4.21 4.51 -7.51
C ALA A 7 -3.46 3.91 -6.31
N GLU A 8 -2.14 3.71 -6.43
CA GLU A 8 -1.30 3.24 -5.33
C GLU A 8 -1.23 4.27 -4.20
N ALA A 9 -1.09 5.56 -4.52
CA ALA A 9 -1.10 6.63 -3.53
C ALA A 9 -2.42 6.63 -2.72
N ARG A 10 -3.57 6.45 -3.40
CA ARG A 10 -4.86 6.31 -2.72
C ARG A 10 -4.89 5.08 -1.82
N GLY A 11 -4.42 3.94 -2.31
CA GLY A 11 -4.34 2.70 -1.53
C GLY A 11 -3.48 2.84 -0.27
N ILE A 12 -2.34 3.52 -0.39
CA ILE A 12 -1.43 3.81 0.73
C ILE A 12 -2.14 4.67 1.78
N CYS A 13 -2.81 5.75 1.40
CA CYS A 13 -3.51 6.62 2.35
C CYS A 13 -4.68 5.90 3.05
N THR A 14 -5.41 5.04 2.34
CA THR A 14 -6.48 4.22 2.94
C THR A 14 -5.90 3.24 3.96
N GLU A 15 -4.80 2.56 3.64
CA GLU A 15 -4.20 1.59 4.56
C GLU A 15 -3.55 2.25 5.77
N ALA A 16 -2.87 3.40 5.59
CA ALA A 16 -2.30 4.17 6.70
C ALA A 16 -3.40 4.61 7.69
N GLY A 17 -4.53 5.13 7.18
CA GLY A 17 -5.69 5.44 8.01
C GLY A 17 -6.26 4.22 8.73
N MET A 18 -6.27 3.06 8.08
CA MET A 18 -6.75 1.82 8.69
C MET A 18 -5.81 1.29 9.79
N TYR A 19 -4.49 1.53 9.70
CA TYR A 19 -3.54 1.24 10.79
C TYR A 19 -3.81 2.14 12.00
N ALA A 20 -3.95 3.45 11.78
CA ALA A 20 -4.28 4.39 12.85
C ALA A 20 -5.62 4.07 13.54
N LEU A 21 -6.66 3.75 12.75
CA LEU A 21 -7.97 3.38 13.28
C LEU A 21 -7.93 2.12 14.15
N ARG A 22 -7.13 1.11 13.77
CA ARG A 22 -6.99 -0.15 14.53
C ARG A 22 -6.37 0.06 15.91
N GLU A 23 -5.57 1.10 16.07
CA GLU A 23 -4.98 1.50 17.35
C GLU A 23 -5.76 2.64 18.04
N TRP A 24 -6.97 2.94 17.57
CA TRP A 24 -7.82 4.01 18.12
C TRP A 24 -7.21 5.42 18.05
N ARG A 25 -6.32 5.66 17.08
CA ARG A 25 -5.70 6.96 16.85
C ARG A 25 -6.54 7.79 15.87
N GLN A 26 -6.71 9.07 16.16
CA GLN A 26 -7.36 10.03 15.24
C GLN A 26 -6.41 10.64 14.21
N HIS A 27 -5.11 10.50 14.42
CA HIS A 27 -4.07 11.00 13.53
C HIS A 27 -3.18 9.86 13.07
N VAL A 28 -2.79 9.92 11.80
CA VAL A 28 -1.81 9.04 11.19
C VAL A 28 -0.40 9.46 11.61
N THR A 29 0.46 8.49 11.86
CA THR A 29 1.88 8.70 12.13
C THR A 29 2.72 8.32 10.91
N GLN A 30 4.01 8.63 10.93
CA GLN A 30 4.93 8.22 9.88
C GLN A 30 5.02 6.69 9.75
N GLU A 31 4.98 5.98 10.88
CA GLU A 31 5.08 4.53 10.92
C GLU A 31 3.90 3.84 10.18
N ASP A 32 2.68 4.39 10.29
CA ASP A 32 1.52 3.90 9.55
C ASP A 32 1.74 3.96 8.02
N PHE A 33 2.36 5.05 7.55
CA PHE A 33 2.68 5.22 6.14
C PHE A 33 3.78 4.26 5.70
N GLU A 34 4.82 4.07 6.50
CA GLU A 34 5.90 3.11 6.18
C GLU A 34 5.35 1.68 6.03
N PHE A 35 4.47 1.26 6.94
CA PHE A 35 3.79 -0.03 6.84
C PHE A 35 2.81 -0.10 5.66
N ALA A 36 2.02 0.94 5.42
CA ALA A 36 1.08 0.98 4.30
C ALA A 36 1.79 0.93 2.93
N ILE A 37 2.90 1.66 2.77
CA ILE A 37 3.73 1.66 1.56
C ILE A 37 4.30 0.27 1.32
N ALA A 38 4.89 -0.35 2.35
CA ALA A 38 5.45 -1.69 2.25
C ALA A 38 4.39 -2.73 1.85
N LYS A 39 3.18 -2.63 2.40
CA LYS A 39 2.05 -3.51 2.08
C LYS A 39 1.54 -3.33 0.64
N VAL A 40 1.25 -2.10 0.24
CA VAL A 40 0.61 -1.81 -1.05
C VAL A 40 1.56 -2.08 -2.22
N LEU A 41 2.81 -1.64 -2.12
CA LEU A 41 3.77 -1.79 -3.21
C LEU A 41 4.22 -3.25 -3.40
N LYS A 42 4.38 -4.03 -2.31
CA LYS A 42 4.66 -5.49 -2.43
C LYS A 42 3.50 -6.22 -3.09
N LYS A 43 2.26 -5.94 -2.70
CA LYS A 43 1.07 -6.59 -3.29
C LYS A 43 0.98 -6.35 -4.79
N ASN A 44 1.31 -5.14 -5.26
CA ASN A 44 1.24 -4.82 -6.68
C ASN A 44 2.32 -5.59 -7.48
N GLN A 45 3.55 -5.64 -6.99
CA GLN A 45 4.62 -6.42 -7.64
C GLN A 45 4.27 -7.91 -7.78
N GLU A 46 3.70 -8.50 -6.73
CA GLU A 46 3.29 -9.90 -6.75
C GLU A 46 2.13 -10.12 -7.74
N SER A 47 1.13 -9.24 -7.72
CA SER A 47 -0.02 -9.27 -8.64
C SER A 47 0.42 -9.16 -10.10
N TYR A 48 1.32 -8.24 -10.41
CA TYR A 48 1.85 -8.04 -11.77
C TYR A 48 2.59 -9.29 -12.26
N THR A 49 3.34 -9.94 -11.37
CA THR A 49 4.07 -11.17 -11.68
C THR A 49 3.11 -12.35 -11.96
N LEU A 50 2.01 -12.47 -11.21
CA LEU A 50 1.01 -13.51 -11.42
C LEU A 50 0.27 -13.34 -12.74
N VAL A 51 -0.12 -12.10 -13.08
CA VAL A 51 -0.77 -11.79 -14.36
C VAL A 51 0.16 -12.14 -15.53
N ASN A 52 1.43 -11.75 -15.47
CA ASN A 52 2.39 -12.08 -16.51
C ASN A 52 2.60 -13.60 -16.68
N LYS A 53 2.57 -14.37 -15.59
CA LYS A 53 2.67 -15.84 -15.63
C LYS A 53 1.42 -16.52 -16.20
N LEU A 54 0.25 -15.88 -16.10
CA LEU A 54 -1.01 -16.46 -16.56
C LEU A 54 -1.17 -16.37 -18.09
N PHE A 55 -0.59 -15.33 -18.70
CA PHE A 55 -0.69 -15.07 -20.15
C PHE A 55 0.61 -15.36 -20.91
N SER A 56 1.58 -16.02 -20.27
CA SER A 56 2.81 -16.50 -20.88
C SER A 56 2.80 -18.01 -21.07
#